data_AF-A0A7J7WLJ2-F1
#
_entry.id   AF-A0A7J7WLJ2-F1
#
_cell.length_a   1.000
_cell.length_b   1.000
_cell.length_c   1.000
_cell.angle_alpha   90.00
_cell.angle_beta   90.00
_cell.angle_gamma   90.00
#
_symmetry.space_group_name_H-M   'P 1'
#
loop_
_entity.id
_entity.type
_entity.pdbx_description
1 polymer ?
#
loop_
_entity_poly.entity_id
_entity_poly.type
_entity_poly.pdbx_seq_one_letter_code
_entity_poly.pdbx_strand_id
1 'polypeptide(L)'
;MAAPKKRRSIEVNRCRRRNPYKLIKVKHNIVVCPECGHLKQKHVLCGYCYENVRKETKEIRKEMGKLEGGPFKAPTVETLVLYRGETPSEQDQGKRIIEREKKRPSWFTQN
;
A
#
# COMPACT_ATOMS: atom_id res chain seq x y z
N MET A 1 -18.33 -32.01 -36.10
CA MET A 1 -17.93 -30.65 -35.67
C MET A 1 -19.17 -29.80 -35.50
N ALA A 2 -19.37 -29.18 -34.33
CA ALA A 2 -20.47 -28.22 -34.15
C ALA A 2 -20.06 -26.86 -34.73
N ALA A 3 -20.85 -26.33 -35.66
CA ALA A 3 -20.63 -25.02 -36.27
C ALA A 3 -21.93 -24.19 -36.23
N PRO A 4 -21.86 -22.86 -36.02
CA PRO A 4 -23.04 -22.01 -36.07
C PRO A 4 -23.72 -22.07 -37.43
N LYS A 5 -25.02 -22.42 -37.46
CA LYS A 5 -25.76 -22.57 -38.72
C LYS A 5 -25.98 -21.25 -39.47
N LYS A 6 -26.05 -20.12 -38.75
CA LYS A 6 -26.27 -18.78 -39.32
C LYS A 6 -25.48 -17.71 -38.56
N ARG A 7 -25.09 -16.65 -39.26
CA ARG A 7 -24.50 -15.44 -38.67
C ARG A 7 -25.56 -14.71 -37.84
N ARG A 8 -25.19 -14.24 -36.65
CA ARG A 8 -26.06 -13.38 -35.82
C ARG A 8 -26.13 -11.97 -36.42
N SER A 9 -27.33 -11.41 -36.50
CA SER A 9 -27.54 -10.02 -36.93
C SER A 9 -26.95 -9.01 -35.95
N ILE A 10 -26.84 -7.75 -36.36
CA ILE A 10 -26.28 -6.70 -35.51
C ILE A 10 -27.22 -6.37 -34.35
N GLU A 11 -28.53 -6.43 -34.56
CA GLU A 11 -29.58 -6.19 -33.57
C GLU A 11 -29.49 -7.23 -32.44
N VAL A 12 -29.42 -8.52 -32.79
CA VAL A 12 -29.26 -9.62 -31.81
C VAL A 12 -27.96 -9.48 -31.02
N ASN A 13 -26.87 -9.09 -31.69
CA ASN A 13 -25.60 -8.86 -31.01
C ASN A 13 -25.65 -7.62 -30.09
N ARG A 14 -26.33 -6.55 -30.49
CA ARG A 14 -26.50 -5.33 -29.67
C ARG A 14 -27.34 -5.63 -28.43
N CYS A 15 -28.49 -6.29 -28.56
CA CYS A 15 -29.31 -6.69 -27.42
C CYS A 15 -28.55 -7.59 -26.45
N ARG A 16 -27.76 -8.55 -26.97
CA ARG A 16 -26.91 -9.40 -26.12
C ARG A 16 -25.82 -8.63 -25.38
N ARG A 17 -25.14 -7.67 -26.05
CA ARG A 17 -24.01 -6.92 -25.48
C ARG A 17 -24.44 -5.79 -24.54
N ARG A 18 -25.54 -5.10 -24.87
CA ARG A 18 -26.05 -3.92 -24.15
C ARG A 18 -27.11 -4.27 -23.11
N ASN A 19 -27.32 -5.55 -22.84
CA ASN A 19 -28.16 -5.99 -21.74
C ASN A 19 -27.60 -5.40 -20.42
N PRO A 20 -28.42 -4.76 -19.57
CA PRO A 20 -27.98 -4.19 -18.28
C PRO A 20 -27.18 -5.15 -17.40
N TYR A 21 -27.43 -6.46 -17.46
CA TYR A 21 -26.66 -7.47 -16.72
C TYR A 21 -25.21 -7.64 -17.22
N LYS A 22 -24.93 -7.21 -18.46
CA LYS A 22 -23.58 -7.21 -19.05
C LYS A 22 -22.86 -5.87 -18.86
N LEU A 23 -23.56 -4.81 -18.45
CA LEU A 23 -22.99 -3.50 -18.23
C LEU A 23 -22.27 -3.43 -16.87
N ILE A 24 -21.23 -2.61 -16.80
CA ILE A 24 -20.51 -2.36 -15.55
C ILE A 24 -21.43 -1.55 -14.63
N LYS A 25 -21.67 -2.06 -13.42
CA LYS A 25 -22.47 -1.36 -12.41
C LYS A 25 -21.72 -0.16 -11.85
N VAL A 26 -22.46 0.93 -11.62
CA VAL A 26 -21.93 2.12 -10.96
C VAL A 26 -21.58 1.81 -9.51
N LYS A 27 -20.46 2.36 -9.03
CA LYS A 27 -19.98 2.20 -7.66
C LYS A 27 -20.24 3.49 -6.87
N HIS A 28 -20.98 3.38 -5.77
CA HIS A 28 -21.35 4.52 -4.90
C HIS A 28 -20.54 4.57 -3.59
N ASN A 29 -19.53 3.72 -3.45
CA ASN A 29 -18.71 3.57 -2.24
C ASN A 29 -17.37 4.33 -2.32
N ILE A 30 -17.25 5.28 -3.24
CA ILE A 30 -16.08 6.13 -3.41
C ILE A 30 -16.25 7.36 -2.52
N VAL A 31 -15.26 7.65 -1.68
CA VAL A 31 -15.23 8.74 -0.72
C VAL A 31 -13.87 9.44 -0.75
N VAL A 32 -13.81 10.67 -0.24
CA VAL A 32 -12.56 11.42 -0.13
C VAL A 32 -11.78 10.96 1.11
N CYS A 33 -10.46 10.84 0.99
CA CYS A 33 -9.58 10.53 2.12
C CYS A 33 -9.39 11.78 3.01
N PRO A 34 -9.55 11.66 4.34
CA PRO A 34 -9.43 12.81 5.25
C PRO A 34 -8.00 13.37 5.32
N GLU A 35 -6.98 12.52 5.16
CA GLU A 35 -5.57 12.92 5.28
C GLU A 35 -5.05 13.69 4.06
N CYS A 36 -5.32 13.18 2.85
CA CYS A 36 -4.67 13.65 1.62
C CYS A 36 -5.63 14.13 0.54
N GLY A 37 -6.94 14.09 0.79
CA GLY A 37 -7.96 14.52 -0.17
C GLY A 37 -8.15 13.64 -1.42
N HIS A 38 -7.39 12.56 -1.57
CA HIS A 38 -7.55 11.63 -2.71
C HIS A 38 -8.79 10.76 -2.56
N LEU A 39 -9.36 10.32 -3.70
CA LEU A 39 -10.47 9.38 -3.70
C LEU A 39 -10.01 7.99 -3.23
N LYS A 40 -10.76 7.40 -2.31
CA LYS A 40 -10.60 6.03 -1.80
C LYS A 40 -11.96 5.32 -1.76
N GLN A 41 -11.95 4.01 -1.59
CA GLN A 41 -13.17 3.27 -1.27
C GLN A 41 -13.40 3.22 0.24
N LYS A 42 -14.65 3.18 0.71
CA LYS A 42 -14.99 3.19 2.15
C LYS A 42 -14.23 2.14 2.97
N HIS A 43 -14.19 0.89 2.49
CA HIS A 43 -13.60 -0.25 3.20
C HIS A 43 -12.17 -0.58 2.74
N VAL A 44 -11.49 0.34 2.06
CA VAL A 44 -10.13 0.15 1.55
C VAL A 44 -9.25 1.29 2.04
N LEU A 45 -7.98 1.03 2.35
CA LEU A 45 -7.02 2.07 2.67
C LEU A 45 -6.82 3.03 1.48
N CYS A 46 -6.42 4.27 1.75
CA CYS A 46 -6.09 5.21 0.68
C CYS A 46 -4.82 4.73 -0.05
N GLY A 47 -4.91 4.57 -1.38
CA GLY A 47 -3.77 4.13 -2.18
C GLY A 47 -2.58 5.09 -2.10
N TYR A 48 -2.83 6.40 -2.05
CA TYR A 48 -1.77 7.41 -1.95
C TYR A 48 -1.06 7.37 -0.60
N CYS A 49 -1.81 7.41 0.51
CA CYS A 49 -1.22 7.35 1.85
C CYS A 49 -0.47 6.03 2.06
N TYR A 50 -1.05 4.91 1.61
CA TYR A 50 -0.41 3.61 1.72
C TYR A 50 0.91 3.53 0.92
N GLU A 51 0.97 4.13 -0.27
CA GLU A 51 2.19 4.16 -1.07
C GLU A 51 3.31 4.97 -0.37
N ASN A 52 2.96 6.05 0.34
CA ASN A 52 3.93 6.81 1.14
C ASN A 52 4.51 5.96 2.29
N VAL A 53 3.66 5.24 3.03
CA VAL A 53 4.08 4.32 4.10
C VAL A 53 4.94 3.19 3.51
N ARG A 54 4.54 2.64 2.37
CA ARG A 54 5.28 1.57 1.68
C ARG A 54 6.67 2.03 1.24
N LYS A 55 6.81 3.25 0.73
CA LYS A 55 8.11 3.82 0.35
C LYS A 55 9.02 3.97 1.56
N GLU A 56 8.52 4.54 2.67
CA GLU A 56 9.32 4.73 3.87
C GLU A 56 9.74 3.38 4.49
N THR A 57 8.81 2.43 4.62
CA THR A 57 9.09 1.08 5.12
C THR A 57 10.06 0.30 4.24
N LYS A 58 10.01 0.50 2.91
CA LYS A 58 10.99 -0.11 1.99
C LYS A 58 12.40 0.40 2.27
N GLU A 59 12.56 1.69 2.53
CA GLU A 59 13.87 2.25 2.85
C GLU A 59 14.36 1.78 4.23
N ILE A 60 13.49 1.68 5.24
CA ILE A 60 13.84 1.10 6.55
C ILE A 60 14.35 -0.34 6.38
N ARG A 61 13.66 -1.17 5.57
CA ARG A 61 14.09 -2.55 5.27
C ARG A 61 15.44 -2.61 4.56
N LYS A 62 15.76 -1.63 3.71
CA LYS A 62 17.09 -1.56 3.07
C LYS A 62 18.19 -1.30 4.10
N GLU A 63 17.97 -0.35 5.02
CA GLU A 63 18.94 -0.08 6.08
C GLU A 63 19.11 -1.28 7.02
N MET A 64 18.01 -1.96 7.37
CA MET A 64 18.07 -3.23 8.11
C MET A 64 18.93 -4.27 7.39
N GLY A 65 18.75 -4.43 6.08
CA GLY A 65 19.53 -5.38 5.28
C GLY A 65 21.02 -5.05 5.22
N LYS A 66 21.39 -3.75 5.20
CA LYS A 66 22.80 -3.33 5.27
C LYS A 66 23.41 -3.67 6.62
N LEU A 67 22.68 -3.45 7.71
CA LEU A 67 23.13 -3.77 9.07
C LEU A 67 23.29 -5.28 9.29
N GLU A 68 22.38 -6.09 8.76
CA GLU A 68 22.44 -7.54 8.88
C GLU A 68 23.57 -8.13 8.00
N GLY A 69 23.82 -7.56 6.82
CA GLY A 69 24.97 -7.94 5.99
C GLY A 69 24.94 -9.40 5.52
N GLY A 70 23.75 -9.98 5.33
CA GLY A 70 23.57 -11.32 4.78
C GLY A 70 22.27 -12.02 5.21
N PRO A 71 21.92 -13.14 4.56
CA PRO A 71 20.75 -13.94 4.92
C PRO A 71 20.95 -14.63 6.30
N PHE A 72 19.84 -14.93 6.98
CA PHE A 72 19.79 -15.67 8.26
C PHE A 72 20.45 -14.98 9.47
N LYS A 73 20.58 -13.65 9.45
CA LYS A 73 21.14 -12.85 10.56
C LYS A 73 20.07 -12.02 11.28
N ALA A 74 18.89 -12.60 11.46
CA ALA A 74 17.82 -11.93 12.20
C ALA A 74 18.22 -11.78 13.67
N PRO A 75 18.12 -10.56 14.25
CA PRO A 75 18.47 -10.34 15.66
C PRO A 75 17.39 -10.90 16.59
N THR A 76 17.77 -11.14 17.84
CA THR A 76 16.85 -11.51 18.95
C THR A 76 16.29 -10.29 19.70
N VAL A 77 16.79 -9.10 19.41
CA VAL A 77 16.40 -7.84 20.06
C VAL A 77 15.40 -7.06 19.22
N GLU A 78 14.57 -6.24 19.88
CA GLU A 78 13.64 -5.34 19.21
C GLU A 78 14.38 -4.27 18.41
N THR A 79 13.69 -3.71 17.41
CA THR A 79 14.21 -2.65 16.54
C THR A 79 13.55 -1.32 16.81
N LEU A 80 14.34 -0.27 16.81
CA LEU A 80 13.89 1.11 16.90
C LEU A 80 14.35 1.90 15.67
N VAL A 81 13.48 2.77 15.14
CA VAL A 81 13.80 3.64 13.99
C VAL A 81 14.01 5.06 14.49
N LEU A 82 15.22 5.58 14.33
CA LEU A 82 15.56 6.97 14.64
C LEU A 82 15.70 7.79 13.37
N TYR A 83 15.16 9.00 13.40
CA TYR A 83 15.36 10.00 12.36
C TYR A 83 16.43 11.01 12.77
N ARG A 84 16.83 11.86 11.81
CA ARG A 84 17.89 12.85 12.02
C ARG A 84 17.57 13.79 13.19
N GLY A 85 18.45 13.80 14.19
CA GLY A 85 18.37 14.70 15.34
C GLY A 85 17.59 14.15 16.53
N GLU A 86 17.20 12.87 16.49
CA GLU A 86 16.51 12.18 17.59
C GLU A 86 17.50 11.34 18.40
N THR A 87 17.36 11.37 19.73
CA THR A 87 18.14 10.55 20.64
C THR A 87 17.31 9.37 21.16
N PRO A 88 17.93 8.21 21.46
CA PRO A 88 17.24 7.09 22.08
C PRO A 88 16.62 7.48 23.43
N SER A 89 15.41 6.99 23.72
CA SER A 89 14.78 7.15 25.04
C SER A 89 15.40 6.18 26.06
N GLU A 90 15.20 6.42 27.35
CA GLU A 90 15.63 5.53 28.43
C GLU A 90 14.99 4.14 28.32
N GLN A 91 13.75 4.06 27.80
CA GLN A 91 13.03 2.80 27.56
C GLN A 91 13.55 2.00 26.34
N ASP A 92 14.38 2.64 25.51
CA ASP A 92 14.88 2.06 24.26
C ASP A 92 16.31 1.52 24.39
N GLN A 93 16.85 1.54 25.60
CA GLN A 93 18.16 0.99 25.90
C GLN A 93 18.20 -0.52 25.58
N GLY A 94 19.16 -0.93 24.75
CA GLY A 94 19.35 -2.32 24.34
C GLY A 94 18.59 -2.73 23.07
N LYS A 95 17.79 -1.85 22.46
CA LYS A 95 17.14 -2.11 21.16
C LYS A 95 18.10 -1.84 20.00
N ARG A 96 17.91 -2.54 18.87
CA ARG A 96 18.65 -2.32 17.62
C ARG A 96 18.19 -1.02 16.96
N ILE A 97 19.09 -0.05 16.85
CA ILE A 97 18.80 1.25 16.25
C ILE A 97 18.98 1.18 14.73
N ILE A 98 17.98 1.63 13.98
CA ILE A 98 18.01 1.84 12.53
C ILE A 98 17.92 3.33 12.28
N GLU A 99 19.02 3.92 11.83
CA GLU A 99 19.10 5.36 11.57
C GLU A 99 18.57 5.73 10.18
N ARG A 100 17.91 6.88 10.10
CA ARG A 100 17.39 7.45 8.86
C ARG A 100 17.86 8.89 8.72
N GLU A 101 18.60 9.17 7.64
CA GLU A 101 19.10 10.52 7.28
C GLU A 101 17.99 11.47 6.75
N LYS A 102 16.78 11.36 7.29
CA LYS A 102 15.62 12.18 6.89
C LYS A 102 14.98 12.77 8.14
N LYS A 103 14.20 13.84 7.95
CA LYS A 103 13.29 14.33 9.00
C LYS A 103 12.14 13.32 9.19
N ARG A 104 11.71 13.12 10.43
CA ARG A 104 10.59 12.22 10.74
C ARG A 104 9.31 12.71 10.05
N PRO A 105 8.58 11.83 9.33
CA PRO A 105 7.28 12.18 8.76
C PRO A 105 6.26 12.51 9.85
N SER A 106 5.38 13.48 9.62
CA SER A 106 4.36 13.91 10.60
C SER A 106 3.39 12.81 11.02
N TRP A 107 3.10 11.86 10.12
CA TRP A 107 2.21 10.72 10.38
C TRP A 107 2.89 9.57 11.12
N PHE A 108 4.22 9.60 11.30
CA PHE A 108 4.96 8.55 11.97
C PHE A 108 5.44 9.05 13.34
N THR A 109 4.62 8.82 14.36
CA THR A 109 4.88 9.25 15.74
C THR A 109 5.94 8.40 16.41
N GLN A 110 6.70 9.00 17.34
CA GLN A 110 7.52 8.25 18.29
C GLN A 110 6.60 7.66 19.35
N ASN A 111 6.66 6.34 19.52
CA ASN A 111 5.92 5.62 20.54
C ASN A 111 6.89 5.00 21.53
#